data_AF-A0A496AM58-F1
#
_entry.id   AF-A0A496AM58-F1
#
_cell.length_a   1.000
_cell.length_b   1.000
_cell.length_c   1.000
_cell.angle_alpha   90.00
_cell.angle_beta   90.00
_cell.angle_gamma   90.00
#
_symmetry.space_group_name_H-M   'P 1'
#
loop_
_entity.id
_entity.type
_entity.pdbx_description
1 polymer ?
#
loop_
_entity_poly.entity_id
_entity_poly.type
_entity_poly.pdbx_seq_one_letter_code
_entity_poly.pdbx_strand_id
1 'polypeptide(L)'
;MTQNGTGKNQIEEAIEVAAEAHQGQYRKGTSTPYITHPYAVGLILMEAGCTETVIIAGILHDTVEDTDLTLEFIRERFGEDIANIVDGCSEDKALRWRARKTERIEALKTASPEVCTVTCADKLHNLRTIISEHDLIGDAVWDRFHGGVEDQAWYYRSVLGAIADRDATLQKRVGRAKLTTHDNGARAIPDAKNTAPQRELSDGNDARKMLAAVDVVNAQLFEQFQQAVAYLFDGGS
;
A
#
# COMPACT_ATOMS: atom_id res chain seq x y z
N MET A 1 -11.29 22.92 40.90
CA MET A 1 -9.84 22.62 40.91
C MET A 1 -9.74 21.12 41.06
N THR A 2 -9.50 20.33 40.02
CA THR A 2 -8.27 20.29 39.22
C THR A 2 -8.55 19.93 37.75
N GLN A 3 -8.28 20.85 36.81
CA GLN A 3 -7.92 20.48 35.44
C GLN A 3 -6.39 20.48 35.42
N ASN A 4 -5.79 19.31 35.19
CA ASN A 4 -4.35 19.13 35.04
C ASN A 4 -4.08 18.54 33.65
N GLY A 5 -3.29 19.26 32.85
CA GLY A 5 -2.39 18.72 31.82
C GLY A 5 -3.02 18.32 30.49
N THR A 6 -2.72 19.08 29.45
CA THR A 6 -2.88 18.74 28.03
C THR A 6 -2.24 17.39 27.71
N GLY A 7 -3.01 16.30 27.68
CA GLY A 7 -2.59 15.04 27.06
C GLY A 7 -2.38 15.29 25.58
N LYS A 8 -1.20 14.93 25.06
CA LYS A 8 -0.88 15.07 23.64
C LYS A 8 -1.88 14.24 22.83
N ASN A 9 -2.39 14.80 21.74
CA ASN A 9 -3.25 14.07 20.82
C ASN A 9 -2.45 12.88 20.24
N GLN A 10 -2.95 11.65 20.35
CA GLN A 10 -2.19 10.46 19.95
C GLN A 10 -1.91 10.44 18.44
N ILE A 11 -2.76 11.08 17.61
CA ILE A 11 -2.51 11.27 16.18
C ILE A 11 -1.33 12.21 15.96
N GLU A 12 -1.28 13.35 16.67
CA GLU A 12 -0.15 14.29 16.57
C GLU A 12 1.16 13.62 16.99
N GLU A 13 1.12 12.85 18.08
CA GLU A 13 2.26 12.07 18.54
C GLU A 13 2.70 11.01 17.52
N ALA A 14 1.76 10.30 16.90
CA ALA A 14 2.08 9.33 15.85
C ALA A 14 2.74 9.98 14.63
N ILE A 15 2.28 11.18 14.23
CA ILE A 15 2.87 11.95 13.13
C ILE A 15 4.31 12.34 13.48
N GLU A 16 4.56 12.82 14.68
CA GLU A 16 5.92 13.16 15.12
C GLU A 16 6.83 11.93 15.14
N VAL A 17 6.37 10.82 15.72
CA VAL A 17 7.12 9.56 15.76
C VAL A 17 7.45 9.08 14.34
N ALA A 18 6.49 9.09 13.42
CA ALA A 18 6.73 8.71 12.03
C ALA A 18 7.69 9.69 11.33
N ALA A 19 7.60 10.99 11.61
CA ALA A 19 8.46 12.01 11.02
C ALA A 19 9.92 11.85 11.46
N GLU A 20 10.13 11.57 12.75
CA GLU A 20 11.45 11.30 13.33
C GLU A 20 12.02 9.99 12.78
N ALA A 21 11.23 8.91 12.78
CA ALA A 21 11.67 7.59 12.33
C ALA A 21 12.06 7.58 10.84
N HIS A 22 11.32 8.29 9.99
CA HIS A 22 11.60 8.41 8.56
C HIS A 22 12.50 9.61 8.20
N GLN A 23 13.16 10.24 9.18
CA GLN A 23 14.03 11.38 8.90
C GLN A 23 15.16 11.00 7.93
N GLY A 24 15.29 11.74 6.83
CA GLY A 24 16.28 11.47 5.80
C GLY A 24 15.87 10.39 4.79
N GLN A 25 14.70 9.77 4.94
CA GLN A 25 14.11 8.89 3.94
C GLN A 25 13.31 9.71 2.92
N TYR A 26 13.38 9.28 1.64
CA TYR A 26 12.69 9.92 0.53
C TYR A 26 11.85 8.91 -0.23
N ARG A 27 10.77 9.37 -0.88
CA ARG A 27 9.98 8.54 -1.80
C ARG A 27 10.89 8.05 -2.94
N LYS A 28 10.63 6.83 -3.40
CA LYS A 28 11.53 6.11 -4.30
C LYS A 28 11.79 6.89 -5.59
N GLY A 29 13.05 7.26 -5.81
CA GLY A 29 13.48 7.97 -7.02
C GLY A 29 13.05 9.45 -7.08
N THR A 30 12.66 10.06 -5.95
CA THR A 30 12.31 11.49 -5.87
C THR A 30 13.02 12.18 -4.69
N SER A 31 12.87 13.50 -4.59
CA SER A 31 13.33 14.30 -3.44
C SER A 31 12.22 14.57 -2.41
N THR A 32 11.07 13.91 -2.54
CA THR A 32 9.93 14.11 -1.63
C THR A 32 10.17 13.37 -0.32
N PRO A 33 10.14 14.03 0.85
CA PRO A 33 10.32 13.37 2.14
C PRO A 33 9.32 12.23 2.35
N TYR A 34 9.76 11.11 2.91
CA TYR A 34 8.93 9.90 3.03
C TYR A 34 7.70 10.11 3.91
N ILE A 35 7.81 10.91 4.98
CA ILE A 35 6.72 11.26 5.91
C ILE A 35 5.45 11.75 5.22
N THR A 36 5.56 12.33 4.01
CA THR A 36 4.40 12.72 3.21
C THR A 36 3.46 11.55 2.93
N HIS A 37 3.97 10.32 2.80
CA HIS A 37 3.17 9.13 2.55
C HIS A 37 2.41 8.64 3.80
N PRO A 38 3.06 8.34 4.94
CA PRO A 38 2.32 7.95 6.13
C PRO A 38 1.31 9.02 6.58
N TYR A 39 1.66 10.31 6.44
CA TYR A 39 0.71 11.40 6.71
C TYR A 39 -0.52 11.34 5.79
N ALA A 40 -0.32 11.16 4.48
CA ALA A 40 -1.42 11.06 3.53
C ALA A 40 -2.28 9.80 3.73
N VAL A 41 -1.69 8.68 4.15
CA VAL A 41 -2.43 7.47 4.54
C VAL A 41 -3.33 7.76 5.74
N GLY A 42 -2.79 8.43 6.77
CA GLY A 42 -3.58 8.89 7.92
C GLY A 42 -4.76 9.79 7.50
N LEU A 43 -4.53 10.74 6.58
CA LEU A 43 -5.59 11.60 6.05
C LEU A 43 -6.68 10.81 5.30
N ILE A 44 -6.30 9.85 4.45
CA ILE A 44 -7.27 9.00 3.73
C ILE A 44 -8.14 8.24 4.73
N LEU A 45 -7.56 7.68 5.78
CA LEU A 45 -8.28 6.94 6.82
C LEU A 45 -9.20 7.86 7.63
N MET A 46 -8.74 9.07 7.94
CA MET A 46 -9.53 10.08 8.63
C MET A 46 -10.71 10.59 7.78
N GLU A 47 -10.50 10.85 6.49
CA GLU A 47 -11.56 11.22 5.54
C GLU A 47 -12.58 10.09 5.36
N ALA A 48 -12.13 8.84 5.41
CA ALA A 48 -12.99 7.67 5.43
C ALA A 48 -13.74 7.47 6.75
N GLY A 49 -13.49 8.30 7.78
CA GLY A 49 -14.16 8.24 9.08
C GLY A 49 -13.64 7.17 10.03
N CYS A 50 -12.48 6.57 9.74
CA CYS A 50 -11.91 5.48 10.54
C CYS A 50 -11.67 5.88 12.01
N THR A 51 -11.58 4.87 12.89
CA THR A 51 -11.25 5.09 14.30
C THR A 51 -9.84 5.65 14.46
N GLU A 52 -9.60 6.35 15.57
CA GLU A 52 -8.27 6.88 15.91
C GLU A 52 -7.19 5.79 15.91
N THR A 53 -7.51 4.59 16.41
CA THR A 53 -6.64 3.39 16.35
C THR A 53 -6.18 3.08 14.92
N VAL A 54 -7.10 3.05 13.96
CA VAL A 54 -6.79 2.74 12.55
C VAL A 54 -6.00 3.87 11.90
N ILE A 55 -6.35 5.13 12.20
CA ILE A 55 -5.64 6.31 11.69
C ILE A 55 -4.19 6.31 12.18
N ILE A 56 -3.97 6.10 13.48
CA ILE A 56 -2.62 6.03 14.07
C ILE A 56 -1.83 4.87 13.47
N ALA A 57 -2.44 3.68 13.37
CA ALA A 57 -1.78 2.54 12.75
C ALA A 57 -1.41 2.80 11.29
N GLY A 58 -2.25 3.50 10.52
CA GLY A 58 -1.94 3.93 9.16
C GLY A 58 -0.79 4.94 9.07
N ILE A 59 -0.66 5.83 10.05
CA ILE A 59 0.48 6.76 10.15
C ILE A 59 1.77 6.02 10.51
N LEU A 60 1.68 4.91 11.24
CA LEU A 60 2.84 4.15 11.73
C LEU A 60 3.16 2.90 10.88
N HIS A 61 2.36 2.60 9.85
CA HIS A 61 2.35 1.28 9.20
C HIS A 61 3.71 0.83 8.64
N ASP A 62 4.50 1.77 8.09
CA ASP A 62 5.82 1.49 7.53
C ASP A 62 6.96 1.60 8.55
N THR A 63 6.71 2.12 9.76
CA THR A 63 7.79 2.46 10.68
C THR A 63 8.60 1.23 11.13
N VAL A 64 7.93 0.12 11.41
CA VAL A 64 8.59 -1.13 11.79
C VAL A 64 9.31 -1.79 10.60
N GLU A 65 8.76 -1.63 9.38
CA GLU A 65 9.35 -2.23 8.19
C GLU A 65 10.56 -1.45 7.66
N ASP A 66 10.51 -0.12 7.70
CA ASP A 66 11.46 0.78 7.02
C ASP A 66 12.45 1.49 7.96
N THR A 67 12.27 1.40 9.28
CA THR A 67 13.08 2.15 10.26
C THR A 67 13.56 1.24 11.39
N ASP A 68 14.27 1.81 12.37
CA ASP A 68 14.74 1.09 13.56
C ASP A 68 13.66 0.96 14.67
N LEU A 69 12.43 1.47 14.44
CA LEU A 69 11.34 1.31 15.39
C LEU A 69 10.89 -0.15 15.49
N THR A 70 10.53 -0.56 16.71
CA THR A 70 10.11 -1.94 17.01
C THR A 70 8.63 -2.00 17.34
N LEU A 71 8.01 -3.15 17.12
CA LEU A 71 6.62 -3.38 17.56
C LEU A 71 6.44 -3.21 19.07
N GLU A 72 7.47 -3.53 19.86
CA GLU A 72 7.42 -3.31 21.32
C GLU A 72 7.33 -1.82 21.65
N PHE A 73 8.10 -0.98 20.97
CA PHE A 73 7.99 0.47 21.13
C PHE A 73 6.57 0.96 20.78
N ILE A 74 6.00 0.49 19.67
CA ILE A 74 4.63 0.88 19.28
C ILE A 74 3.61 0.42 20.33
N ARG A 75 3.75 -0.81 20.85
CA ARG A 75 2.89 -1.37 21.89
C ARG A 75 2.95 -0.58 23.19
N GLU A 76 4.15 -0.24 23.66
CA GLU A 76 4.35 0.53 24.89
C GLU A 76 3.82 1.97 24.76
N ARG A 77 3.99 2.58 23.58
CA ARG A 77 3.67 4.00 23.35
C ARG A 77 2.20 4.23 22.99
N PHE A 78 1.64 3.39 22.14
CA PHE A 78 0.32 3.59 21.52
C PHE A 78 -0.70 2.50 21.91
N GLY A 79 -0.23 1.35 22.40
CA GLY A 79 -1.08 0.25 22.84
C GLY A 79 -1.12 -0.94 21.89
N GLU A 80 -1.68 -2.04 22.40
CA GLU A 80 -1.69 -3.35 21.76
C GLU A 80 -2.45 -3.37 20.42
N ASP A 81 -3.62 -2.73 20.36
CA ASP A 81 -4.46 -2.74 19.15
C ASP A 81 -3.74 -2.09 17.95
N ILE A 82 -3.04 -0.98 18.19
CA ILE A 82 -2.26 -0.27 17.16
C ILE A 82 -1.07 -1.11 16.73
N ALA A 83 -0.33 -1.69 17.68
CA ALA A 83 0.80 -2.56 17.39
C ALA A 83 0.39 -3.77 16.54
N ASN A 84 -0.77 -4.38 16.83
CA ASN A 84 -1.29 -5.52 16.06
C ASN A 84 -1.66 -5.15 14.62
N ILE A 85 -2.20 -3.94 14.39
CA ILE A 85 -2.48 -3.47 13.03
C ILE A 85 -1.17 -3.18 12.27
N VAL A 86 -0.19 -2.55 12.92
CA VAL A 86 1.13 -2.25 12.33
C VAL A 86 1.89 -3.52 11.97
N ASP A 87 1.91 -4.51 12.87
CA ASP A 87 2.48 -5.85 12.61
C ASP A 87 1.79 -6.50 11.40
N GLY A 88 0.45 -6.48 11.41
CA GLY A 88 -0.36 -6.97 10.31
C GLY A 88 -0.13 -6.24 8.98
N CYS A 89 0.54 -5.08 8.95
CA CYS A 89 0.90 -4.34 7.74
C CYS A 89 2.36 -4.53 7.29
N SER A 90 3.23 -5.04 8.17
CA SER A 90 4.67 -5.15 7.93
C SER A 90 5.05 -6.41 7.14
N GLU A 91 6.12 -6.35 6.35
CA GLU A 91 6.68 -7.51 5.62
C GLU A 91 8.08 -7.91 6.11
N ASP A 92 8.39 -9.21 6.09
CA ASP A 92 9.75 -9.70 6.34
C ASP A 92 10.67 -9.43 5.15
N LYS A 93 11.56 -8.44 5.30
CA LYS A 93 12.52 -8.05 4.25
C LYS A 93 13.64 -9.06 3.96
N ALA A 94 13.75 -10.17 4.71
CA ALA A 94 14.71 -11.23 4.42
C ALA A 94 14.38 -11.99 3.12
N LEU A 95 13.11 -11.99 2.70
CA LEU A 95 12.64 -12.71 1.53
C LEU A 95 12.73 -11.89 0.23
N ARG A 96 12.80 -12.59 -0.91
CA ARG A 96 12.76 -11.96 -2.23
C ARG A 96 11.42 -11.26 -2.48
N TRP A 97 11.43 -10.22 -3.30
CA TRP A 97 10.25 -9.36 -3.55
C TRP A 97 8.97 -10.16 -3.85
N ARG A 98 9.01 -11.09 -4.81
CA ARG A 98 7.83 -11.88 -5.18
C ARG A 98 7.33 -12.75 -4.04
N ALA A 99 8.24 -13.40 -3.30
CA ALA A 99 7.90 -14.23 -2.15
C ALA A 99 7.24 -13.41 -1.03
N ARG A 100 7.82 -12.26 -0.67
CA ARG A 100 7.23 -11.31 0.30
C ARG A 100 5.82 -10.91 -0.09
N LYS A 101 5.64 -10.50 -1.35
CA LYS A 101 4.32 -10.08 -1.84
C LYS A 101 3.32 -11.22 -1.85
N THR A 102 3.74 -12.44 -2.19
CA THR A 102 2.87 -13.63 -2.09
C THR A 102 2.46 -13.93 -0.66
N GLU A 103 3.39 -13.92 0.31
CA GLU A 103 3.06 -14.12 1.72
C GLU A 103 2.09 -13.05 2.24
N ARG A 104 2.32 -11.79 1.86
CA ARG A 104 1.41 -10.68 2.17
C ARG A 104 0.01 -10.92 1.61
N ILE A 105 -0.11 -11.34 0.35
CA ILE A 105 -1.39 -11.65 -0.30
C ILE A 105 -2.12 -12.78 0.45
N GLU A 106 -1.40 -13.83 0.85
CA GLU A 106 -2.00 -14.94 1.61
C GLU A 106 -2.45 -14.49 3.01
N ALA A 107 -1.65 -13.71 3.72
CA ALA A 107 -2.00 -13.17 5.04
C ALA A 107 -3.25 -12.28 5.00
N LEU A 108 -3.44 -11.49 3.94
CA LEU A 108 -4.61 -10.62 3.78
C LEU A 108 -5.94 -11.36 3.65
N LYS A 109 -5.92 -12.65 3.29
CA LYS A 109 -7.15 -13.47 3.21
C LYS A 109 -7.80 -13.67 4.58
N THR A 110 -7.01 -13.61 5.66
CA THR A 110 -7.47 -13.83 7.04
C THR A 110 -7.17 -12.66 7.97
N ALA A 111 -6.55 -11.58 7.48
CA ALA A 111 -6.22 -10.39 8.27
C ALA A 111 -7.46 -9.70 8.86
N SER A 112 -7.30 -8.87 9.90
CA SER A 112 -8.44 -8.11 10.45
C SER A 112 -8.97 -7.07 9.42
N PRO A 113 -10.23 -6.62 9.55
CA PRO A 113 -10.76 -5.53 8.74
C PRO A 113 -9.88 -4.27 8.78
N GLU A 114 -9.35 -3.92 9.96
CA GLU A 114 -8.48 -2.76 10.18
C GLU A 114 -7.19 -2.85 9.36
N VAL A 115 -6.52 -4.01 9.36
CA VAL A 115 -5.32 -4.27 8.54
C VAL A 115 -5.64 -4.14 7.05
N CYS A 116 -6.81 -4.62 6.63
CA CYS A 116 -7.24 -4.51 5.22
C CYS A 116 -7.50 -3.05 4.85
N THR A 117 -8.12 -2.28 5.73
CA THR A 117 -8.40 -0.85 5.52
C THR A 117 -7.12 -0.04 5.41
N VAL A 118 -6.15 -0.24 6.32
CA VAL A 118 -4.82 0.40 6.23
C VAL A 118 -4.11 0.00 4.94
N THR A 119 -4.13 -1.29 4.58
CA THR A 119 -3.52 -1.78 3.34
C THR A 119 -4.16 -1.14 2.11
N CYS A 120 -5.49 -1.00 2.07
CA CYS A 120 -6.19 -0.34 0.96
C CYS A 120 -5.84 1.15 0.88
N ALA A 121 -5.75 1.85 2.02
CA ALA A 121 -5.38 3.27 2.06
C ALA A 121 -3.93 3.50 1.60
N ASP A 122 -3.00 2.65 2.02
CA ASP A 122 -1.61 2.64 1.53
C ASP A 122 -1.57 2.48 0.01
N LYS A 123 -2.19 1.42 -0.52
CA LYS A 123 -2.21 1.17 -1.97
C LYS A 123 -2.89 2.28 -2.75
N LEU A 124 -3.96 2.88 -2.21
CA LEU A 124 -4.62 4.04 -2.82
C LEU A 124 -3.67 5.23 -2.95
N HIS A 125 -2.94 5.57 -1.90
CA HIS A 125 -1.97 6.67 -1.94
C HIS A 125 -0.79 6.38 -2.89
N ASN A 126 -0.30 5.14 -2.88
CA ASN A 126 0.77 4.73 -3.78
C ASN A 126 0.33 4.80 -5.26
N LEU A 127 -0.89 4.36 -5.60
CA LEU A 127 -1.45 4.55 -6.94
C LEU A 127 -1.56 6.04 -7.29
N ARG A 128 -2.07 6.89 -6.38
CA ARG A 128 -2.14 8.34 -6.60
C ARG A 128 -0.77 8.92 -6.96
N THR A 129 0.26 8.51 -6.23
CA THR A 129 1.65 8.95 -6.48
C THR A 129 2.14 8.45 -7.85
N ILE A 130 1.92 7.16 -8.16
CA ILE A 130 2.36 6.55 -9.44
C ILE A 130 1.68 7.23 -10.62
N ILE A 131 0.37 7.49 -10.55
CA ILE A 131 -0.40 8.18 -11.60
C ILE A 131 0.17 9.59 -11.81
N SER A 132 0.33 10.36 -10.75
CA SER A 132 0.86 11.72 -10.85
C SER A 132 2.29 11.76 -11.39
N GLU A 133 3.13 10.79 -11.05
CA GLU A 133 4.50 10.70 -11.59
C GLU A 133 4.48 10.23 -13.05
N HIS A 134 3.59 9.31 -13.42
CA HIS A 134 3.41 8.87 -14.80
C HIS A 134 2.98 10.04 -15.71
N ASP A 135 2.08 10.91 -15.22
CA ASP A 135 1.67 12.12 -15.95
C ASP A 135 2.85 13.08 -16.22
N LEU A 136 3.89 13.06 -15.36
CA LEU A 136 5.05 13.94 -15.46
C LEU A 136 6.19 13.35 -16.27
N ILE A 137 6.52 12.07 -16.07
CA ILE A 137 7.71 11.42 -16.64
C ILE A 137 7.40 10.21 -17.52
N GLY A 138 6.12 9.92 -17.76
CA GLY A 138 5.66 8.78 -18.55
C GLY A 138 6.11 7.44 -17.96
N ASP A 139 6.35 6.49 -18.85
CA ASP A 139 6.70 5.11 -18.48
C ASP A 139 8.02 4.96 -17.71
N ALA A 140 8.87 6.00 -17.68
CA ALA A 140 10.09 6.02 -16.88
C ALA A 140 9.82 5.87 -15.36
N VAL A 141 8.58 6.15 -14.91
CA VAL A 141 8.17 5.87 -13.53
C VAL A 141 8.38 4.40 -13.15
N TRP A 142 8.20 3.47 -14.09
CA TRP A 142 8.25 2.03 -13.84
C TRP A 142 9.66 1.50 -13.60
N ASP A 143 10.69 2.21 -14.08
CA ASP A 143 12.11 1.87 -13.83
C ASP A 143 12.46 1.95 -12.34
N ARG A 144 11.65 2.69 -11.56
CA ARG A 144 11.78 2.78 -10.11
C ARG A 144 11.21 1.56 -9.40
N PHE A 145 10.41 0.69 -10.04
CA PHE A 145 9.70 -0.39 -9.35
C PHE A 145 10.25 -1.78 -9.72
N HIS A 146 10.19 -2.72 -8.77
CA HIS A 146 10.56 -4.10 -9.07
C HIS A 146 9.56 -4.69 -10.07
N GLY A 147 10.09 -5.34 -11.12
CA GLY A 147 9.31 -5.96 -12.18
C GLY A 147 8.46 -5.00 -13.04
N GLY A 148 8.65 -3.69 -12.90
CA GLY A 148 7.94 -2.67 -13.66
C GLY A 148 6.41 -2.76 -13.50
N VAL A 149 5.69 -2.28 -14.50
CA VAL A 149 4.21 -2.21 -14.46
C VAL A 149 3.54 -3.56 -14.27
N GLU A 150 4.06 -4.65 -14.85
CA GLU A 150 3.40 -5.95 -14.82
C GLU A 150 3.34 -6.55 -13.41
N ASP A 151 4.47 -6.51 -12.70
CA ASP A 151 4.55 -7.02 -11.33
C ASP A 151 3.79 -6.14 -10.35
N GLN A 152 3.82 -4.81 -10.53
CA GLN A 152 2.99 -3.91 -9.73
C GLN A 152 1.49 -4.18 -9.99
N ALA A 153 1.09 -4.36 -11.25
CA ALA A 153 -0.29 -4.67 -11.61
C ALA A 153 -0.76 -5.97 -10.98
N TRP A 154 0.05 -7.03 -11.07
CA TRP A 154 -0.24 -8.30 -10.41
C TRP A 154 -0.43 -8.09 -8.91
N TYR A 155 0.52 -7.44 -8.25
CA TYR A 155 0.50 -7.30 -6.80
C TYR A 155 -0.75 -6.55 -6.32
N TYR A 156 -1.06 -5.41 -6.92
CA TYR A 156 -2.22 -4.61 -6.51
C TYR A 156 -3.54 -5.32 -6.79
N ARG A 157 -3.67 -6.01 -7.93
CA ARG A 157 -4.85 -6.84 -8.24
C ARG A 157 -5.01 -7.99 -7.25
N SER A 158 -3.91 -8.65 -6.89
CA SER A 158 -3.93 -9.75 -5.93
C SER A 158 -4.23 -9.31 -4.51
N VAL A 159 -3.71 -8.15 -4.07
CA VAL A 159 -4.07 -7.53 -2.78
C VAL A 159 -5.57 -7.24 -2.73
N LEU A 160 -6.07 -6.52 -3.74
CA LEU A 160 -7.49 -6.19 -3.80
C LEU A 160 -8.37 -7.44 -3.87
N GLY A 161 -7.97 -8.45 -4.65
CA GLY A 161 -8.66 -9.73 -4.75
C GLY A 161 -8.69 -10.49 -3.42
N ALA A 162 -7.57 -10.57 -2.70
CA ALA A 162 -7.49 -11.23 -1.40
C ALA A 162 -8.40 -10.57 -0.34
N ILE A 163 -8.52 -9.25 -0.39
CA ILE A 163 -9.40 -8.49 0.52
C ILE A 163 -10.87 -8.62 0.09
N ALA A 164 -11.17 -8.39 -1.19
CA ALA A 164 -12.53 -8.35 -1.69
C ALA A 164 -13.22 -9.73 -1.71
N ASP A 165 -12.49 -10.82 -1.92
CA ASP A 165 -13.08 -12.17 -1.96
C ASP A 165 -13.61 -12.66 -0.61
N ARG A 166 -13.33 -11.91 0.46
CA ARG A 166 -13.84 -12.18 1.81
C ARG A 166 -15.27 -11.69 2.02
N ASP A 167 -15.74 -10.78 1.16
CA ASP A 167 -17.05 -10.14 1.27
C ASP A 167 -17.71 -10.01 -0.12
N ALA A 168 -18.84 -10.70 -0.30
CA ALA A 168 -19.53 -10.74 -1.60
C ALA A 168 -20.05 -9.37 -2.06
N THR A 169 -20.35 -8.45 -1.13
CA THR A 169 -20.80 -7.11 -1.45
C THR A 169 -19.61 -6.22 -1.82
N LEU A 170 -18.51 -6.29 -1.07
CA LEU A 170 -17.26 -5.63 -1.45
C LEU A 170 -16.81 -6.09 -2.84
N GLN A 171 -16.81 -7.40 -3.07
CA GLN A 171 -16.45 -8.01 -4.35
C GLN A 171 -17.29 -7.49 -5.51
N LYS A 172 -18.61 -7.32 -5.31
CA LYS A 172 -19.50 -6.73 -6.30
C LYS A 172 -19.18 -5.26 -6.53
N ARG A 173 -18.89 -4.51 -5.45
CA ARG A 173 -18.60 -3.07 -5.50
C ARG A 173 -17.34 -2.79 -6.30
N VAL A 174 -16.26 -3.52 -6.04
CA VAL A 174 -14.98 -3.36 -6.75
C VAL A 174 -14.94 -4.03 -8.12
N GLY A 175 -15.92 -4.86 -8.49
CA GLY A 175 -16.08 -5.43 -9.83
C GLY A 175 -15.00 -6.46 -10.23
N ARG A 176 -15.19 -7.73 -9.82
CA ARG A 176 -14.27 -8.87 -10.08
C ARG A 176 -14.00 -9.18 -11.56
N ALA A 177 -14.92 -8.86 -12.49
CA ALA A 177 -14.90 -9.39 -13.87
C ALA A 177 -13.69 -8.97 -14.74
N LYS A 178 -12.81 -8.07 -14.26
CA LYS A 178 -11.59 -7.63 -14.96
C LYS A 178 -10.28 -8.00 -14.25
N LEU A 179 -10.35 -8.59 -13.05
CA LEU A 179 -9.15 -8.89 -12.24
C LEU A 179 -8.49 -10.24 -12.62
N THR A 180 -9.19 -11.11 -13.36
CA THR A 180 -8.77 -12.49 -13.66
C THR A 180 -8.16 -12.69 -15.05
N THR A 181 -8.22 -11.73 -15.96
CA THR A 181 -7.71 -11.90 -17.32
C THR A 181 -6.24 -11.52 -17.40
N HIS A 182 -5.35 -12.35 -16.84
CA HIS A 182 -3.98 -12.65 -17.32
C HIS A 182 -3.31 -13.72 -16.42
N ASP A 183 -4.10 -14.62 -15.82
CA ASP A 183 -3.57 -15.79 -15.12
C ASP A 183 -3.36 -16.95 -16.11
N ASN A 184 -2.57 -16.71 -17.15
CA ASN A 184 -1.98 -17.81 -17.92
C ASN A 184 -0.69 -18.20 -17.21
N GLY A 185 -0.83 -19.14 -16.27
CA GLY A 185 0.22 -19.90 -15.59
C GLY A 185 1.62 -19.33 -15.75
N ALA A 186 2.07 -18.61 -14.71
CA ALA A 186 3.42 -18.12 -14.54
C ALA A 186 4.44 -19.17 -15.00
N ARG A 187 4.94 -19.02 -16.24
CA ARG A 187 6.22 -19.62 -16.61
C ARG A 187 7.23 -18.96 -15.68
N ALA A 188 7.93 -19.76 -14.89
CA ALA A 188 9.10 -19.33 -14.16
C ALA A 188 10.05 -18.63 -15.14
N ILE A 189 10.04 -17.30 -15.11
CA ILE A 189 11.10 -16.52 -15.73
C ILE A 189 12.27 -16.62 -14.75
N PRO A 190 13.43 -17.17 -15.15
CA PRO A 190 14.57 -17.21 -14.25
C PRO A 190 14.96 -15.79 -13.87
N ASP A 191 15.07 -15.55 -12.56
CA ASP A 191 15.35 -14.25 -11.94
C ASP A 191 16.46 -13.48 -12.68
N ALA A 192 16.08 -12.39 -13.36
CA ALA A 192 17.03 -11.42 -13.88
C ALA A 192 17.63 -10.64 -12.71
N LYS A 193 18.95 -10.45 -12.80
CA LYS A 193 19.84 -9.87 -11.78
C LYS A 193 19.30 -8.55 -11.19
N ASN A 194 19.70 -8.31 -9.94
CA ASN A 194 19.44 -7.12 -9.13
C ASN A 194 20.13 -5.86 -9.70
N THR A 195 19.76 -5.46 -10.90
CA THR A 195 20.23 -4.26 -11.62
C THR A 195 19.05 -3.73 -12.43
N ALA A 196 18.74 -2.44 -12.28
CA ALA A 196 17.77 -1.76 -13.12
C ALA A 196 18.04 -2.08 -14.61
N PRO A 197 17.05 -2.54 -15.39
CA PRO A 197 17.31 -2.91 -16.76
C PRO A 197 17.42 -1.65 -17.63
N GLN A 198 18.55 -1.47 -18.30
CA GLN A 198 18.57 -0.68 -19.54
C GLN A 198 17.71 -1.45 -20.56
N ARG A 199 16.49 -0.96 -20.86
CA ARG A 199 15.66 -1.53 -21.94
C ARG A 199 15.89 -0.76 -23.23
N GLU A 200 16.45 -1.47 -24.22
CA GLU A 200 16.32 -1.10 -25.64
C GLU A 200 14.84 -1.15 -26.04
N LEU A 201 14.39 -0.13 -26.77
CA LEU A 201 13.03 0.00 -27.29
C LEU A 201 12.76 -1.10 -28.33
N SER A 202 11.84 -2.04 -28.06
CA SER A 202 11.37 -3.05 -29.03
C SER A 202 9.85 -3.04 -29.23
N ASP A 203 9.44 -3.17 -30.50
CA ASP A 203 8.13 -3.45 -31.11
C ASP A 203 6.82 -2.85 -30.54
N GLY A 204 6.08 -2.16 -31.41
CA GLY A 204 4.82 -1.45 -31.11
C GLY A 204 3.62 -2.32 -30.70
N ASN A 205 3.77 -3.63 -30.52
CA ASN A 205 2.77 -4.50 -29.91
C ASN A 205 2.97 -4.58 -28.38
N ASP A 206 4.22 -4.61 -27.92
CA ASP A 206 4.56 -4.62 -26.50
C ASP A 206 4.35 -3.24 -25.88
N ALA A 207 4.66 -2.16 -26.61
CA ALA A 207 4.33 -0.80 -26.18
C ALA A 207 2.81 -0.59 -25.97
N ARG A 208 1.95 -1.15 -26.84
CA ARG A 208 0.49 -1.06 -26.70
C ARG A 208 -0.06 -1.88 -25.53
N LYS A 209 0.49 -3.07 -25.29
CA LYS A 209 0.14 -3.88 -24.11
C LYS A 209 0.59 -3.20 -22.82
N MET A 210 1.78 -2.59 -22.83
CA MET A 210 2.31 -1.86 -21.68
C MET A 210 1.44 -0.64 -21.38
N LEU A 211 1.09 0.16 -22.39
CA LEU A 211 0.19 1.31 -22.24
C LEU A 211 -1.18 0.91 -21.69
N ALA A 212 -1.78 -0.17 -22.22
CA ALA A 212 -3.06 -0.69 -21.71
C ALA A 212 -2.93 -1.24 -20.27
N ALA A 213 -1.80 -1.86 -19.91
CA ALA A 213 -1.55 -2.31 -18.55
C ALA A 213 -1.41 -1.12 -17.59
N VAL A 214 -0.72 -0.05 -18.01
CA VAL A 214 -0.59 1.21 -17.26
C VAL A 214 -1.94 1.86 -17.03
N ASP A 215 -2.77 2.02 -18.07
CA ASP A 215 -4.09 2.65 -17.96
C ASP A 215 -5.02 1.88 -17.01
N VAL A 216 -4.97 0.54 -17.06
CA VAL A 216 -5.77 -0.33 -16.17
C VAL A 216 -5.24 -0.29 -14.74
N VAL A 217 -3.92 -0.18 -14.55
CA VAL A 217 -3.34 -0.03 -13.21
C VAL A 217 -3.68 1.32 -12.61
N ASN A 218 -3.70 2.36 -13.42
CA ASN A 218 -3.80 3.73 -12.95
C ASN A 218 -5.24 4.10 -12.62
N ALA A 219 -6.17 4.10 -13.58
CA ALA A 219 -7.52 4.62 -13.31
C ALA A 219 -8.40 3.59 -12.58
N GLN A 220 -8.43 2.35 -13.06
CA GLN A 220 -9.37 1.36 -12.57
C GLN A 220 -9.01 0.87 -11.15
N LEU A 221 -7.75 0.52 -10.89
CA LEU A 221 -7.36 0.09 -9.54
C LEU A 221 -7.52 1.23 -8.53
N PHE A 222 -7.24 2.48 -8.92
CA PHE A 222 -7.41 3.63 -8.04
C PHE A 222 -8.86 3.75 -7.56
N GLU A 223 -9.82 3.73 -8.49
CA GLU A 223 -11.25 3.75 -8.16
C GLU A 223 -11.65 2.55 -7.30
N GLN A 224 -11.14 1.36 -7.61
CA GLN A 224 -11.46 0.14 -6.86
C GLN A 224 -10.91 0.17 -5.43
N PHE A 225 -9.68 0.66 -5.22
CA PHE A 225 -9.12 0.84 -3.88
C PHE A 225 -9.85 1.93 -3.11
N GLN A 226 -10.24 3.03 -3.77
CA GLN A 226 -11.06 4.07 -3.15
C GLN A 226 -12.41 3.51 -2.68
N GLN A 227 -13.07 2.68 -3.49
CA GLN A 227 -14.30 1.99 -3.12
C GLN A 227 -14.09 0.99 -1.97
N ALA A 228 -12.96 0.29 -1.96
CA ALA A 228 -12.63 -0.66 -0.90
C ALA A 228 -12.41 0.02 0.45
N VAL A 229 -11.66 1.14 0.49
CA VAL A 229 -11.47 1.95 1.71
C VAL A 229 -12.82 2.41 2.26
N ALA A 230 -13.69 2.96 1.40
CA ALA A 230 -15.02 3.43 1.83
C ALA A 230 -15.90 2.29 2.36
N TYR A 231 -15.88 1.12 1.71
CA TYR A 231 -16.73 -0.02 2.09
C TYR A 231 -16.29 -0.69 3.40
N LEU A 232 -14.98 -0.92 3.57
CA LEU A 232 -14.45 -1.62 4.74
C LEU A 232 -14.68 -0.85 6.05
N PHE A 233 -14.87 0.47 5.95
CA PHE A 233 -15.24 1.31 7.09
C PHE A 233 -16.75 1.26 7.41
N ASP A 234 -17.63 1.37 6.42
CA ASP A 234 -19.10 1.43 6.61
C ASP A 234 -19.70 0.11 7.19
N GLY A 235 -18.86 -0.86 7.56
CA GLY A 235 -19.28 -2.13 8.15
C GLY A 235 -20.03 -3.04 7.19
N GLY A 236 -19.92 -2.77 5.88
CA GLY A 236 -20.54 -3.59 4.84
C GLY A 236 -22.04 -3.79 5.02
N SER A 237 -22.81 -2.70 4.92
CA SER A 237 -24.28 -2.78 4.84
C SER A 237 -24.77 -3.50 3.58
#